data_AF-A0A976FH40-F1
#
_entry.id   AF-A0A976FH40-F1
#
_cell.length_a   1.000
_cell.length_b   1.000
_cell.length_c   1.000
_cell.angle_alpha   90.00
_cell.angle_beta   90.00
_cell.angle_gamma   90.00
#
_symmetry.space_group_name_H-M   'P 1'
#
loop_
_entity.id
_entity.type
_entity.pdbx_description
1 polymer ?
#
loop_
_entity_poly.entity_id
_entity_poly.type
_entity_poly.pdbx_seq_one_letter_code
_entity_poly.pdbx_strand_id
1 'polypeptide(L)'
;MIGLNVFSQGVVDVVNIVEASYLKKLAWQIARRRASDTHSDPPKNCGVCGKSTKKFGNFYTSGIFCVICRQGICPKCSVQKKLLLDASKDQQRQLTFCVPCVIEARQMSAWDVALQQLQLQLHDEATMRSKS
;
A
#
# COMPACT_ATOMS: atom_id res chain seq x y z
N MET A 1 13.12 12.76 -36.46
CA MET A 1 13.16 12.58 -34.98
C MET A 1 11.78 12.49 -34.32
N ILE A 2 10.65 12.48 -35.05
CA ILE A 2 9.30 12.41 -34.45
C ILE A 2 9.01 11.01 -33.87
N GLY A 3 9.43 9.95 -34.57
CA GLY A 3 9.18 8.57 -34.13
C GLY A 3 9.76 8.26 -32.75
N LEU A 4 11.01 8.67 -32.47
CA LEU A 4 11.66 8.41 -31.18
C LEU A 4 10.90 9.02 -29.99
N ASN A 5 10.34 10.22 -30.16
CA ASN A 5 9.58 10.90 -29.12
C ASN A 5 8.22 10.23 -28.85
N VAL A 6 7.56 9.70 -29.89
CA VAL A 6 6.31 8.93 -29.75
C VAL A 6 6.57 7.61 -29.01
N PHE A 7 7.66 6.91 -29.32
CA PHE A 7 8.02 5.68 -28.63
C PHE A 7 8.38 5.92 -27.16
N SER A 8 9.15 6.97 -26.83
CA SER A 8 9.46 7.30 -25.44
C SER A 8 8.21 7.66 -24.65
N GLN A 9 7.28 8.41 -25.25
CA GLN A 9 6.04 8.79 -24.58
C GLN A 9 5.16 7.57 -24.27
N GLY A 10 5.00 6.66 -25.24
CA GLY A 10 4.24 5.44 -25.04
C GLY A 10 4.80 4.56 -23.90
N VAL A 11 6.12 4.42 -23.80
CA VAL A 11 6.76 3.66 -22.71
C VAL A 11 6.46 4.31 -21.35
N VAL A 12 6.56 5.64 -21.25
CA VAL A 12 6.28 6.38 -20.02
C VAL A 12 4.82 6.19 -19.58
N ASP A 13 3.87 6.25 -20.52
CA ASP A 13 2.45 6.08 -20.22
C ASP A 13 2.14 4.68 -19.67
N VAL A 14 2.71 3.63 -20.28
CA VAL A 14 2.55 2.26 -19.78
C VAL A 14 3.11 2.12 -18.36
N VAL A 15 4.28 2.69 -18.08
CA VAL A 15 4.89 2.67 -16.74
C VAL A 15 3.99 3.37 -15.72
N ASN A 16 3.45 4.54 -16.06
CA ASN A 16 2.55 5.29 -15.19
C ASN A 16 1.27 4.51 -14.88
N ILE A 17 0.68 3.83 -15.87
CA ILE A 17 -0.51 2.99 -15.68
C ILE A 17 -0.20 1.82 -14.74
N VAL A 18 0.94 1.15 -14.91
CA VAL A 18 1.36 0.04 -14.04
C VAL A 18 1.62 0.52 -12.61
N GLU A 19 2.28 1.67 -12.44
CA GLU A 19 2.52 2.25 -11.12
C GLU A 19 1.21 2.64 -10.42
N ALA A 20 0.30 3.31 -11.13
CA ALA A 20 -1.01 3.67 -10.60
C ALA A 20 -1.82 2.43 -10.20
N SER A 21 -1.80 1.36 -11.02
CA SER A 21 -2.42 0.07 -10.68
C SER A 21 -1.87 -0.50 -9.39
N TYR A 22 -0.54 -0.51 -9.25
CA TYR A 22 0.12 -1.02 -8.05
C TYR A 22 -0.23 -0.23 -6.78
N LEU A 23 -0.26 1.11 -6.86
CA LEU A 23 -0.65 1.96 -5.74
C LEU A 23 -2.12 1.74 -5.34
N LYS A 24 -3.03 1.55 -6.31
CA LYS A 24 -4.43 1.21 -6.03
C LYS A 24 -4.58 -0.13 -5.33
N LYS A 25 -3.83 -1.16 -5.74
CA LYS A 25 -3.83 -2.48 -5.08
C LYS A 25 -3.35 -2.39 -3.64
N LEU A 26 -2.30 -1.61 -3.36
CA LEU A 26 -1.85 -1.33 -2.00
C LEU A 26 -2.94 -0.63 -1.18
N ALA A 27 -3.54 0.43 -1.71
CA ALA A 27 -4.60 1.17 -1.03
C ALA A 27 -5.80 0.27 -0.69
N TRP A 28 -6.21 -0.58 -1.63
CA TRP A 28 -7.25 -1.58 -1.42
C TRP A 28 -6.89 -2.58 -0.33
N GLN A 29 -5.64 -3.09 -0.33
CA GLN A 29 -5.19 -4.06 0.67
C GLN A 29 -5.14 -3.45 2.09
N ILE A 30 -4.80 -2.16 2.21
CA ILE A 30 -4.91 -1.41 3.46
C ILE A 30 -6.36 -1.38 3.92
N ALA A 31 -7.29 -0.95 3.04
CA ALA A 31 -8.71 -0.83 3.38
C ALA A 31 -9.30 -2.16 3.84
N ARG A 32 -8.95 -3.28 3.20
CA ARG A 32 -9.42 -4.62 3.56
C ARG A 32 -8.96 -5.09 4.95
N ARG A 33 -7.73 -4.74 5.36
CA ARG A 33 -7.16 -5.21 6.64
C ARG A 33 -7.40 -4.26 7.83
N ARG A 34 -8.26 -3.25 7.69
CA ARG A 34 -8.57 -2.30 8.80
C ARG A 34 -9.32 -2.91 10.00
N ALA A 35 -9.66 -4.20 10.00
CA ALA A 35 -10.59 -4.80 10.96
C ALA A 35 -9.97 -5.72 12.05
N SER A 36 -8.67 -5.65 12.33
CA SER A 36 -8.07 -6.47 13.39
C SER A 36 -7.13 -5.65 14.27
N ASP A 37 -7.72 -5.01 15.28
CA ASP A 37 -7.00 -4.34 16.35
C ASP A 37 -6.57 -5.36 17.40
N THR A 38 -5.34 -5.83 17.27
CA THR A 38 -4.60 -6.36 18.42
C THR A 38 -3.33 -5.53 18.56
N HIS A 39 -3.36 -4.59 19.51
CA HIS A 39 -2.19 -3.87 19.98
C HIS A 39 -1.18 -4.89 20.54
N SER A 40 -0.24 -5.34 19.70
CA SER A 40 0.88 -6.15 20.14
C SER A 40 2.03 -5.25 20.58
N ASP A 41 2.62 -5.57 21.74
CA ASP A 41 3.82 -4.97 22.31
C ASP A 41 4.91 -4.61 21.29
N PRO A 42 5.79 -3.63 21.60
CA PRO A 42 6.90 -3.26 20.72
C PRO A 42 7.71 -4.50 20.31
N PRO A 43 7.79 -4.79 19.00
CA PRO A 43 8.33 -6.06 18.52
C PRO A 43 9.84 -6.10 18.73
N LYS A 44 10.28 -7.03 19.57
CA LYS A 44 11.71 -7.31 19.84
C LYS A 44 12.44 -7.84 18.60
N ASN A 45 11.69 -8.45 17.67
CA ASN A 45 12.16 -9.09 16.45
C ASN A 45 11.33 -8.64 15.24
N CYS A 46 11.93 -8.62 14.06
CA CYS A 46 11.24 -8.31 12.81
C CYS A 46 10.26 -9.43 12.44
N GLY A 47 8.99 -9.10 12.17
CA GLY A 47 7.96 -10.07 11.76
C GLY A 47 8.18 -10.71 10.38
N VAL A 48 9.13 -10.20 9.59
CA VAL A 48 9.48 -10.73 8.27
C VAL A 48 10.70 -11.66 8.32
N CYS A 49 11.81 -11.19 8.89
CA CYS A 49 13.08 -11.95 8.87
C CYS A 49 13.46 -12.57 10.23
N GLY A 50 12.66 -12.37 11.28
CA GLY A 50 12.91 -12.89 12.64
C GLY A 50 14.10 -12.27 13.37
N LYS A 51 14.91 -11.44 12.70
CA LYS A 51 16.10 -10.82 13.31
C LYS A 51 15.72 -9.75 14.33
N SER A 52 16.48 -9.67 15.43
CA SER A 52 16.25 -8.65 16.44
C SER A 52 16.43 -7.25 15.87
N THR A 53 15.46 -6.38 16.14
CA THR A 53 15.45 -4.98 15.71
C THR A 53 16.44 -4.13 16.52
N LYS A 54 16.85 -4.60 17.71
CA LYS A 54 17.80 -3.91 18.61
C LYS A 54 19.25 -3.86 18.10
N LYS A 55 19.66 -4.78 17.23
CA LYS A 55 21.07 -4.90 16.78
C LYS A 55 21.46 -3.89 15.70
N PHE A 56 20.52 -3.12 15.16
CA PHE A 56 20.77 -2.18 14.06
C PHE A 56 20.83 -0.73 14.56
N GLY A 57 21.83 -0.44 15.39
CA GLY A 57 22.27 0.92 15.73
C GLY A 57 21.37 1.66 16.72
N ASN A 58 22.01 2.24 17.75
CA ASN A 58 21.43 2.94 18.88
C ASN A 58 20.71 4.27 18.54
N PHE A 59 20.00 4.38 17.42
CA PHE A 59 19.17 5.55 17.16
C PHE A 59 17.73 5.23 17.50
N TYR A 60 17.11 6.12 18.28
CA TYR A 60 15.72 6.12 18.71
C TYR A 60 14.74 5.84 17.56
N THR A 61 14.54 4.58 17.19
CA THR A 61 13.50 4.20 16.26
C THR A 61 12.31 3.74 17.07
N SER A 62 11.35 4.64 17.25
CA SER A 62 9.93 4.26 17.33
C SER A 62 9.72 3.13 16.33
N GLY A 63 9.19 1.97 16.78
CA GLY A 63 9.16 0.76 15.96
C GLY A 63 8.62 1.05 14.56
N ILE A 64 9.31 0.57 13.51
CA ILE A 64 8.79 0.67 12.15
C ILE A 64 7.74 -0.44 12.00
N PHE A 65 6.50 -0.07 11.67
CA PHE A 65 5.41 -1.03 11.47
C PHE A 65 4.91 -1.01 10.02
N CYS A 66 4.52 -2.18 9.52
CA CYS A 66 3.83 -2.27 8.25
C CYS A 66 2.38 -1.78 8.38
N VAL A 67 1.92 -0.89 7.50
CA VAL A 67 0.54 -0.38 7.53
C VAL A 67 -0.52 -1.45 7.22
N ILE A 68 -0.15 -2.53 6.50
CA ILE A 68 -1.07 -3.60 6.08
C ILE A 68 -1.15 -4.72 7.12
N CYS A 69 -0.02 -5.36 7.45
CA CYS A 69 -0.02 -6.50 8.39
C CYS A 69 0.26 -6.10 9.84
N ARG A 70 0.55 -4.82 10.12
CA ARG A 70 0.82 -4.24 11.46
C ARG A 70 1.98 -4.86 12.25
N GLN A 71 2.72 -5.80 11.68
CA GLN A 71 3.94 -6.34 12.28
C GLN A 71 5.05 -5.28 12.27
N GLY A 72 5.88 -5.27 13.32
CA GLY A 72 7.10 -4.47 13.29
C GLY A 72 8.17 -5.11 12.45
N ILE A 73 8.90 -4.27 11.74
CA ILE A 73 9.85 -4.66 10.71
C ILE A 73 11.17 -3.92 10.87
N CYS A 74 12.25 -4.55 10.42
CA CYS A 74 13.53 -3.87 10.32
C CYS A 74 13.58 -3.01 9.05
N PRO A 75 14.48 -2.02 8.97
CA PRO A 75 14.63 -1.18 7.79
C PRO A 75 14.84 -1.98 6.49
N LYS A 76 15.59 -3.09 6.56
CA LYS A 76 15.86 -3.97 5.41
C LYS A 76 14.61 -4.69 4.86
N CYS A 77 13.61 -4.90 5.71
CA CYS A 77 12.34 -5.52 5.32
C CYS A 77 11.25 -4.48 5.04
N SER A 78 11.58 -3.18 5.12
CA SER A 78 10.65 -2.08 4.94
C SER A 78 10.76 -1.45 3.56
N VAL A 79 9.62 -1.02 3.02
CA VAL A 79 9.49 -0.29 1.76
C VAL A 79 8.56 0.89 2.00
N GLN A 80 8.99 2.09 1.65
CA GLN A 80 8.16 3.29 1.76
C GLN A 80 7.53 3.62 0.41
N LYS A 81 6.24 3.92 0.40
CA LYS A 81 5.50 4.35 -0.79
C LYS A 81 4.61 5.53 -0.47
N LYS A 82 4.55 6.49 -1.39
CA LYS A 82 3.60 7.60 -1.32
C LYS A 82 2.30 7.14 -1.95
N LEU A 83 1.22 7.23 -1.20
CA LEU A 83 -0.13 6.88 -1.65
C LEU A 83 -1.03 8.09 -1.56
N LEU A 84 -1.80 8.31 -2.61
CA LEU A 84 -2.92 9.24 -2.58
C LEU A 84 -4.08 8.55 -1.88
N LEU A 85 -4.42 9.02 -0.67
CA LEU A 85 -5.47 8.42 0.14
C LEU A 85 -6.85 9.04 -0.16
N ASP A 86 -6.88 10.33 -0.51
CA ASP A 86 -8.08 11.07 -0.88
C ASP A 86 -7.84 11.82 -2.19
N ALA A 87 -8.58 11.44 -3.24
CA ALA A 87 -8.48 12.09 -4.55
C ALA A 87 -8.94 13.56 -4.53
N SER A 88 -9.80 13.94 -3.57
CA SER A 88 -10.34 15.29 -3.43
C SER A 88 -9.38 16.30 -2.79
N LYS A 89 -8.32 15.84 -2.12
CA LYS A 89 -7.40 16.69 -1.34
C LYS A 89 -5.97 16.71 -1.86
N ASP A 90 -5.68 15.97 -2.95
CA ASP A 90 -4.34 15.73 -3.48
C ASP A 90 -3.28 15.36 -2.41
N GLN A 91 -3.73 14.81 -1.29
CA GLN A 91 -2.88 14.61 -0.13
C GLN A 91 -2.21 13.24 -0.23
N GLN A 92 -0.98 13.23 -0.74
CA GLN A 92 -0.13 12.05 -0.70
C GLN A 92 0.41 11.84 0.72
N ARG A 93 0.30 10.63 1.25
CA ARG A 93 0.97 10.24 2.50
C ARG A 93 2.03 9.19 2.24
N GLN A 94 3.18 9.37 2.86
CA GLN A 94 4.23 8.37 2.87
C GLN A 94 3.89 7.29 3.89
N LEU A 95 3.74 6.06 3.40
CA LEU A 95 3.37 4.90 4.19
C LEU A 95 4.45 3.83 4.10
N THR A 96 4.62 3.08 5.19
CA THR A 96 5.64 2.03 5.29
C THR A 96 4.99 0.64 5.22
N PHE A 97 5.55 -0.20 4.36
CA PHE A 97 5.09 -1.55 4.09
C PHE A 97 6.21 -2.55 4.33
N CYS A 98 5.87 -3.78 4.67
CA CYS A 98 6.84 -4.87 4.63
C CYS A 98 6.97 -5.38 3.18
N VAL A 99 8.15 -5.91 2.83
CA VAL A 99 8.40 -6.50 1.51
C VAL A 99 7.36 -7.56 1.12
N PRO A 100 6.94 -8.50 2.02
CA PRO A 100 5.91 -9.48 1.67
C PRO A 100 4.56 -8.86 1.26
N CYS A 101 4.05 -7.87 1.99
CA CYS A 101 2.79 -7.20 1.64
C CYS A 101 2.89 -6.47 0.30
N VAL A 102 4.04 -5.87 0.01
CA VAL A 102 4.32 -5.25 -1.30
C VAL A 102 4.27 -6.28 -2.43
N ILE A 103 4.85 -7.46 -2.22
CA ILE A 103 4.85 -8.55 -3.21
C ILE A 103 3.43 -9.08 -3.40
N GLU A 104 2.69 -9.33 -2.32
CA GLU A 104 1.29 -9.78 -2.37
C GLU A 104 0.45 -8.79 -3.19
N ALA A 105 0.54 -7.49 -2.92
CA ALA A 105 -0.16 -6.45 -3.67
C ALA A 105 0.21 -6.44 -5.17
N ARG A 106 1.47 -6.74 -5.53
CA ARG A 106 1.87 -6.82 -6.96
C ARG A 106 1.25 -8.02 -7.67
N GLN A 107 1.15 -9.15 -6.97
CA GLN A 107 0.64 -10.41 -7.51
C GLN A 107 -0.89 -10.43 -7.64
N MET A 108 -1.61 -9.51 -7.00
CA MET A 108 -3.05 -9.39 -7.12
C MET A 108 -3.51 -9.06 -8.55
N SER A 109 -4.66 -9.61 -8.96
CA SER A 109 -5.35 -9.24 -10.19
C SER A 109 -5.82 -7.78 -10.13
N ALA A 110 -5.44 -6.97 -11.14
CA ALA A 110 -5.94 -5.60 -11.24
C ALA A 110 -7.45 -5.56 -11.50
N TRP A 111 -7.96 -6.54 -12.26
CA TRP A 111 -9.36 -6.67 -12.59
C TRP A 111 -10.21 -6.96 -11.35
N ASP A 112 -9.81 -7.94 -10.53
CA ASP A 112 -10.58 -8.35 -9.35
C ASP A 112 -10.63 -7.21 -8.32
N VAL A 113 -9.52 -6.49 -8.14
CA VAL A 113 -9.46 -5.33 -7.27
C VAL A 113 -10.39 -4.22 -7.77
N ALA A 114 -10.38 -3.91 -9.06
CA ALA A 114 -11.25 -2.90 -9.63
C ALA A 114 -12.73 -3.28 -9.49
N LEU A 115 -13.08 -4.54 -9.73
CA LEU A 115 -14.44 -5.03 -9.58
C LEU A 115 -14.93 -4.93 -8.13
N GLN A 116 -14.10 -5.34 -7.16
CA GLN A 116 -14.44 -5.24 -5.75
C GLN A 116 -14.54 -3.79 -5.27
N GLN A 117 -13.69 -2.90 -5.78
CA GLN A 117 -13.81 -1.46 -5.49
C GLN A 117 -15.13 -0.90 -6.02
N LEU A 118 -15.51 -1.24 -7.26
CA LEU A 118 -16.79 -0.82 -7.84
C LEU A 118 -17.97 -1.34 -7.02
N GLN A 119 -17.93 -2.62 -6.60
CA GLN A 119 -18.95 -3.20 -5.74
C GLN A 119 -19.10 -2.41 -4.43
N LEU A 120 -18.00 -2.07 -3.75
CA LEU A 120 -18.06 -1.28 -2.52
C LEU A 120 -18.69 0.10 -2.75
N GLN A 121 -18.32 0.79 -3.84
CA GLN A 121 -18.90 2.09 -4.17
C GLN A 121 -20.42 2.02 -4.40
N LEU A 122 -20.90 0.99 -5.11
CA LEU A 122 -22.33 0.77 -5.33
C LEU A 122 -23.08 0.52 -4.02
N HIS A 123 -22.47 -0.20 -3.06
CA HIS A 123 -23.08 -0.41 -1.74
C HIS A 123 -23.16 0.89 -0.93
N ASP A 124 -22.13 1.75 -0.98
CA ASP A 124 -22.13 3.05 -0.31
C ASP A 124 -23.21 3.99 -0.89
N GLU A 125 -23.35 4.03 -2.21
CA GLU A 125 -24.39 4.81 -2.90
C GLU A 125 -25.81 4.34 -2.56
N ALA A 126 -26.04 3.03 -2.55
CA ALA A 126 -27.33 2.45 -2.14
C ALA A 126 -27.67 2.77 -0.67
N THR A 127 -26.66 2.74 0.21
CA THR A 127 -26.81 3.07 1.63
C THR A 127 -27.12 4.55 1.85
N MET A 128 -26.54 5.44 1.04
CA MET A 128 -26.86 6.88 1.08
C MET A 128 -28.27 7.19 0.58
N ARG A 129 -28.74 6.49 -0.47
CA ARG A 129 -30.08 6.69 -1.03
C ARG A 129 -31.21 6.15 -0.13
N SER A 130 -30.94 5.16 0.70
CA SER A 130 -31.90 4.63 1.68
C SER A 130 -32.05 5.50 2.95
N LYS A 131 -31.17 6.50 3.14
CA LYS A 131 -31.19 7.43 4.28
C LYS A 131 -31.77 8.82 3.94
N SER A 132 -32.16 9.02 2.69
CA SER A 132 -32.90 10.20 2.21
C SER A 132 -34.38 9.87 2.04
#